data_AF-W1XKH2-F1
#
_entry.id   AF-W1XKH2-F1
#
_cell.length_a   1.000
_cell.length_b   1.000
_cell.length_c   1.000
_cell.angle_alpha   90.00
_cell.angle_beta   90.00
_cell.angle_gamma   90.00
#
_symmetry.space_group_name_H-M   'P 1'
#
loop_
_entity.id
_entity.type
_entity.pdbx_description
1 polymer ?
#
loop_
_entity_poly.entity_id
_entity_poly.type
_entity_poly.pdbx_seq_one_letter_code
_entity_poly.pdbx_strand_id
1 'polypeptide(L)'
;MSIFYKKSWYKWIVLVVCILAYSSGNLVRWNYTGISQYLIGEWHIGKEELGILGSAFFYAYAIGQSPWGTLTDILGGRRVISIGILITAIMFSLFAF
;
A
#
# COMPACT_ATOMS: atom_id res chain seq x y z
N MET A 1 6.49 -0.49 -30.43
CA MET A 1 5.48 -1.56 -30.65
C MET A 1 6.17 -2.89 -30.91
N SER A 2 6.66 -3.57 -29.87
CA SER A 2 7.06 -4.99 -29.87
C SER A 2 7.26 -5.36 -28.39
N ILE A 3 6.80 -6.46 -27.82
CA ILE A 3 6.90 -7.86 -28.24
C ILE A 3 5.69 -8.62 -27.65
N PHE A 4 4.84 -9.17 -28.53
CA PHE A 4 3.95 -10.26 -28.19
C PHE A 4 4.76 -11.56 -28.18
N TYR A 5 4.88 -12.23 -27.02
CA TYR A 5 5.15 -13.68 -27.00
C TYR A 5 4.38 -14.39 -25.86
N LYS A 6 3.31 -15.08 -26.29
CA LYS A 6 2.66 -16.29 -25.76
C LYS A 6 3.06 -16.83 -24.37
N LYS A 7 2.15 -16.65 -23.40
CA LYS A 7 1.44 -17.74 -22.66
C LYS A 7 0.25 -17.09 -21.94
N SER A 8 -0.99 -17.31 -22.40
CA SER A 8 -2.21 -16.66 -21.88
C SER A 8 -2.27 -16.69 -20.34
N TRP A 9 -1.85 -17.81 -19.75
CA TRP A 9 -1.82 -18.02 -18.30
C TRP A 9 -0.87 -17.08 -17.54
N TYR A 10 0.24 -16.61 -18.14
CA TYR A 10 1.23 -15.80 -17.44
C TYR A 10 0.66 -14.44 -17.04
N LYS A 11 -0.19 -13.85 -17.89
CA LYS A 11 -0.87 -12.59 -17.60
C LYS A 11 -1.82 -12.74 -16.40
N TRP A 12 -2.48 -13.89 -16.28
CA TRP A 12 -3.35 -14.20 -15.15
C TRP A 12 -2.58 -14.36 -13.85
N ILE A 13 -1.41 -15.00 -13.86
CA ILE A 13 -0.55 -15.06 -12.65
C ILE A 13 -0.14 -13.65 -12.22
N VAL A 14 0.37 -12.84 -13.16
CA VAL A 14 0.80 -11.48 -12.85
C VAL A 14 -0.37 -10.67 -12.29
N LEU A 15 -1.55 -10.81 -12.88
CA LEU A 15 -2.76 -10.15 -12.41
C LEU A 15 -3.16 -10.62 -11.00
N VAL A 16 -3.14 -11.93 -10.72
CA VAL A 16 -3.43 -12.47 -9.39
C VAL A 16 -2.41 -11.97 -8.36
N VAL A 17 -1.12 -11.94 -8.69
CA VAL A 17 -0.08 -11.41 -7.80
C VAL A 17 -0.31 -9.92 -7.53
N CYS A 18 -0.64 -9.13 -8.56
CA CYS A 18 -0.98 -7.71 -8.38
C CYS A 18 -2.24 -7.52 -7.52
N ILE A 19 -3.27 -8.37 -7.71
CA ILE A 19 -4.47 -8.35 -6.87
C ILE A 19 -4.10 -8.65 -5.43
N LEU A 20 -3.35 -9.72 -5.17
CA LEU A 20 -2.94 -10.09 -3.82
C LEU A 20 -2.12 -8.97 -3.16
N ALA A 21 -1.16 -8.38 -3.87
CA ALA A 21 -0.38 -7.26 -3.37
C ALA A 21 -1.27 -6.05 -3.04
N TYR A 22 -2.22 -5.72 -3.92
CA TYR A 22 -3.16 -4.62 -3.71
C TYR A 22 -4.13 -4.89 -2.54
N SER A 23 -4.64 -6.12 -2.43
CA SER A 23 -5.50 -6.56 -1.34
C SER A 23 -4.78 -6.48 0.00
N SER A 24 -3.53 -6.93 0.08
CA SER A 24 -2.71 -6.82 1.30
C SER A 24 -2.53 -5.36 1.74
N GLY A 25 -2.26 -4.45 0.80
CA GLY A 25 -2.18 -3.01 1.12
C GLY A 25 -3.51 -2.43 1.61
N ASN A 26 -4.64 -2.88 1.04
CA ASN A 26 -5.95 -2.46 1.50
C ASN A 26 -6.32 -3.01 2.88
N LEU A 27 -5.94 -4.25 3.20
CA LEU A 27 -6.19 -4.83 4.52
C LEU A 27 -5.59 -3.97 5.64
N VAL A 28 -4.38 -3.47 5.43
CA VAL A 28 -3.69 -2.59 6.38
C VAL A 28 -4.41 -1.25 6.50
N ARG A 29 -4.89 -0.71 5.38
CA ARG A 29 -5.66 0.53 5.37
C ARG A 29 -6.99 0.41 6.12
N TRP A 30 -7.69 -0.71 5.93
CA TRP A 30 -8.98 -0.98 6.61
C TRP A 30 -8.80 -1.34 8.09
N ASN A 31 -7.64 -1.88 8.47
CA ASN A 31 -7.32 -2.22 9.84
C ASN A 31 -7.42 -1.00 10.79
N TYR A 32 -7.06 0.20 10.30
CA TYR A 32 -7.20 1.46 11.04
C TYR A 32 -8.62 1.70 11.56
N THR A 33 -9.63 1.50 10.71
CA THR A 33 -11.04 1.69 11.10
C THR A 33 -11.46 0.68 12.17
N GLY A 34 -10.98 -0.56 12.08
CA GLY A 34 -11.27 -1.60 13.07
C GLY A 34 -10.65 -1.34 14.45
N ILE A 35 -9.43 -0.81 14.50
CA ILE A 35 -8.72 -0.51 15.76
C ILE A 35 -9.14 0.83 16.36
N SER A 36 -9.72 1.75 15.56
CA SER A 36 -10.12 3.08 16.02
C SER A 36 -10.97 3.09 17.30
N GLN A 37 -11.89 2.12 17.46
CA GLN A 37 -12.73 2.01 18.66
C GLN A 37 -11.92 1.59 19.90
N TYR A 38 -10.93 0.72 19.73
CA TYR A 38 -10.02 0.32 20.80
C TYR A 38 -9.08 1.45 21.22
N LEU A 39 -8.61 2.24 20.25
CA LEU A 39 -7.79 3.43 20.51
C LEU A 39 -8.54 4.47 21.37
N ILE A 40 -9.82 4.72 21.09
CA ILE A 40 -10.65 5.61 21.91
C ILE A 40 -10.78 5.08 23.34
N GLY A 41 -11.01 3.76 23.48
CA GLY A 41 -11.22 3.12 24.78
C GLY A 41 -9.97 3.07 25.66
N GLU A 42 -8.81 2.73 25.09
CA GLU A 42 -7.55 2.55 25.83
C GLU A 42 -6.83 3.88 26.07
N TRP A 43 -6.70 4.73 25.05
CA TRP A 43 -5.94 5.98 25.14
C TRP A 43 -6.82 7.20 25.46
N HIS A 44 -8.13 7.02 25.69
CA HIS A 44 -9.09 8.08 26.01
C HIS A 44 -9.11 9.22 24.95
N ILE A 45 -8.77 8.87 23.71
CA ILE A 45 -8.59 9.82 22.60
C ILE A 45 -9.96 10.23 22.05
N GLY A 46 -10.15 11.52 21.78
CA GLY A 46 -11.38 12.05 21.19
C GLY A 46 -11.55 11.71 19.70
N LYS A 47 -12.77 11.90 19.16
CA LYS A 47 -13.05 11.73 17.72
C LYS A 47 -12.24 12.69 16.84
N GLU A 48 -11.89 13.87 17.36
CA GLU A 48 -11.11 14.88 16.64
C GLU A 48 -9.67 14.42 16.40
N GLU A 49 -9.02 13.86 17.41
CA GLU A 49 -7.65 13.34 17.34
C GLU A 49 -7.55 12.11 16.42
N LEU A 50 -8.56 11.23 16.42
CA LEU A 50 -8.67 10.18 15.41
C LEU A 50 -8.83 10.72 13.98
N GLY A 51 -9.51 11.86 13.84
CA GLY A 51 -9.62 12.57 12.57
C GLY A 51 -8.26 13.08 12.09
N ILE A 52 -7.44 13.61 13.00
CA ILE A 52 -6.07 14.07 12.73
C ILE A 52 -5.16 12.89 12.36
N LEU A 53 -5.27 11.77 13.07
CA LEU A 53 -4.49 10.57 12.77
C LEU A 53 -4.87 9.99 11.39
N GLY A 54 -6.16 9.99 11.05
CA GLY A 54 -6.64 9.61 9.73
C GLY A 54 -6.21 10.60 8.63
N SER A 55 -6.14 11.89 8.93
CA SER A 55 -5.72 12.92 7.96
C SER A 55 -4.22 12.84 7.65
N ALA A 56 -3.39 12.47 8.62
CA ALA A 56 -1.94 12.25 8.44
C ALA A 56 -1.65 11.22 7.32
N PHE A 57 -2.48 10.19 7.19
CA PHE A 57 -2.38 9.24 6.08
C PHE A 57 -2.56 9.91 4.72
N PHE A 58 -3.53 10.82 4.56
CA PHE A 58 -3.77 11.51 3.30
C PHE A 58 -2.61 12.43 2.91
N TYR A 59 -1.98 13.11 3.88
CA TYR A 59 -0.79 13.90 3.62
C TYR A 59 0.40 13.05 3.17
N ALA A 60 0.68 11.96 3.88
CA ALA A 60 1.73 11.03 3.49
C ALA A 60 1.46 10.41 2.10
N TYR A 61 0.20 10.08 1.81
CA TYR A 61 -0.21 9.55 0.52
C TYR A 61 -0.01 10.57 -0.61
N ALA A 62 -0.40 11.83 -0.40
CA ALA A 62 -0.22 12.89 -1.40
C ALA A 62 1.26 13.12 -1.74
N ILE A 63 2.12 13.15 -0.72
CA ILE A 63 3.57 13.33 -0.91
C ILE A 63 4.18 12.10 -1.57
N GLY A 64 3.76 10.90 -1.18
CA GLY A 64 4.31 9.66 -1.72
C GLY A 64 3.86 9.35 -3.15
N GLN A 65 2.61 9.67 -3.51
CA GLN A 65 2.04 9.30 -4.81
C GLN A 65 2.72 10.02 -5.97
N SER A 66 3.09 11.30 -5.79
CA SER A 66 3.76 12.10 -6.82
C SER A 66 5.09 11.49 -7.31
N PRO A 67 6.09 11.24 -6.44
CA PRO A 67 7.34 10.61 -6.85
C PRO A 67 7.14 9.17 -7.31
N TRP A 68 6.22 8.39 -6.72
CA TRP A 68 5.94 7.03 -7.19
C TRP A 68 5.41 6.99 -8.62
N GLY A 69 4.60 7.98 -9.03
CA GLY A 69 4.13 8.12 -10.41
C GLY A 69 5.30 8.33 -11.38
N THR A 70 6.12 9.33 -11.13
CA THR A 70 7.31 9.62 -11.96
C THR A 70 8.30 8.44 -11.98
N LEU A 71 8.47 7.76 -10.84
CA LEU A 71 9.36 6.61 -10.74
C LEU A 71 8.86 5.42 -11.56
N THR A 72 7.54 5.24 -11.65
CA THR A 72 6.89 4.21 -12.50
C THR A 72 7.13 4.49 -13.97
N ASP A 73 7.08 5.76 -14.37
CA ASP A 73 7.31 6.18 -15.76
C ASP A 73 8.78 6.03 -16.18
N ILE A 74 9.74 6.25 -15.25
CA ILE A 74 11.18 6.16 -15.55
C ILE A 74 11.72 4.72 -15.47
N LEU A 75 11.39 3.96 -14.41
CA LEU A 75 11.99 2.63 -14.15
C LEU A 75 11.15 1.47 -14.68
N GLY A 76 9.92 1.77 -15.12
CA GLY A 76 8.93 0.79 -15.55
C GLY A 76 8.21 0.12 -14.38
N GLY A 77 6.89 -0.08 -14.52
CA GLY A 77 6.03 -0.57 -13.44
C GLY A 77 6.45 -1.92 -12.84
N ARG A 78 7.13 -2.78 -13.61
CA ARG A 78 7.57 -4.10 -13.12
C ARG A 78 8.65 -4.02 -12.03
N ARG A 79 9.54 -3.03 -12.08
CA ARG A 79 10.56 -2.82 -11.03
C ARG A 79 9.97 -2.07 -9.83
N VAL A 80 9.13 -1.08 -10.11
CA VAL A 80 8.49 -0.26 -9.08
C VAL A 80 7.59 -1.08 -8.16
N ILE A 81 6.77 -1.98 -8.71
CA ILE A 81 5.91 -2.86 -7.90
C ILE A 81 6.75 -3.75 -6.98
N SER A 82 7.82 -4.37 -7.49
CA SER A 82 8.68 -5.24 -6.68
C SER A 82 9.41 -4.48 -5.56
N ILE A 83 9.93 -3.29 -5.85
CA ILE A 83 10.57 -2.43 -4.84
C ILE A 83 9.55 -1.99 -3.79
N GLY A 84 8.34 -1.60 -4.21
CA GLY A 84 7.25 -1.25 -3.31
C GLY A 84 6.90 -2.38 -2.35
N ILE A 85 6.71 -3.61 -2.87
CA ILE A 85 6.43 -4.79 -2.05
C ILE A 85 7.55 -5.06 -1.05
N LEU A 86 8.83 -4.96 -1.45
CA LEU A 86 9.98 -5.15 -0.56
C LEU A 86 10.01 -4.10 0.56
N ILE A 87 9.83 -2.82 0.22
CA ILE A 87 9.79 -1.74 1.22
C ILE A 87 8.65 -1.98 2.21
N THR A 88 7.46 -2.37 1.71
CA THR A 88 6.30 -2.60 2.57
C THR A 88 6.53 -3.82 3.49
N ALA A 89 7.16 -4.88 2.99
CA ALA A 89 7.52 -6.05 3.78
C ALA A 89 8.53 -5.71 4.89
N ILE A 90 9.55 -4.90 4.60
CA ILE A 90 10.52 -4.42 5.60
C ILE A 90 9.81 -3.60 6.67
N MET A 91 8.94 -2.67 6.27
CA MET A 91 8.18 -1.84 7.21
C MET A 91 7.30 -2.67 8.14
N PHE A 92 6.60 -3.68 7.64
CA PHE A 92 5.83 -4.58 8.50
C PHE A 92 6.71 -5.42 9.41
N SER A 93 7.84 -5.92 8.92
CA SER A 93 8.76 -6.69 9.76
C SER A 93 9.36 -5.84 10.88
N LEU A 94 9.57 -4.55 10.65
CA LEU A 94 10.03 -3.60 11.66
C LEU A 94 8.92 -3.31 12.68
N PHE A 95 7.67 -3.17 12.23
CA PHE A 95 6.51 -2.90 13.11
C PHE A 95 6.08 -4.12 13.93
N ALA A 96 6.48 -5.33 13.53
CA ALA A 96 6.21 -6.57 14.23
C ALA A 96 7.16 -6.83 15.42
N PHE A 97 8.28 -6.09 15.52
CA PHE A 97 9.24 -6.11 16.62
C PHE A 97 8.97 -4.95 17.58
#